data_AF-A0A5N4DYB8-F1
#
_entry.id   AF-A0A5N4DYB8-F1
#
_cell.length_a   1.000
_cell.length_b   1.000
_cell.length_c   1.000
_cell.angle_alpha   90.00
_cell.angle_beta   90.00
_cell.angle_gamma   90.00
#
_symmetry.space_group_name_H-M   'P 1'
#
loop_
_entity.id
_entity.type
_entity.pdbx_description
1 polymer ?
#
loop_
_entity_poly.entity_id
_entity_poly.type
_entity_poly.pdbx_seq_one_letter_code
_entity_poly.pdbx_strand_id
1 'polypeptide(L)'
;MIILLLVFIVQFSVSCACLALNQDQQGQLLEVGWNNTASARNDIQRNLNCCGFRSFNPNGTCPAGPSEFPDKWKTHTQLLLFLLFFLPFQILGVWLTYRYRNQKDPRANPSAFL
;
A
#
# COMPACT_ATOMS: atom_id res chain seq x y z
N MET A 1 -0.56 -18.33 -13.88
CA MET A 1 0.15 -18.81 -12.66
C MET A 1 1.38 -17.99 -12.34
N ILE A 2 2.30 -17.73 -13.29
CA ILE A 2 3.51 -16.92 -13.05
C ILE A 2 3.18 -15.48 -12.61
N ILE A 3 2.21 -14.82 -13.27
CA ILE A 3 1.82 -13.44 -12.93
C ILE A 3 1.31 -13.32 -11.48
N LEU A 4 0.47 -14.28 -11.03
CA LEU A 4 -0.04 -14.28 -9.65
C LEU A 4 1.07 -14.47 -8.61
N LEU A 5 2.08 -15.27 -8.93
CA LEU A 5 3.25 -15.49 -8.08
C LEU A 5 4.14 -14.24 -8.01
N LEU A 6 4.35 -13.54 -9.12
CA LEU A 6 5.11 -12.29 -9.15
C LEU A 6 4.43 -11.19 -8.32
N VAL A 7 3.11 -11.04 -8.44
CA VAL A 7 2.34 -10.06 -7.65
C VAL A 7 2.42 -10.39 -6.15
N PHE A 8 2.36 -11.67 -5.78
CA PHE A 8 2.54 -12.10 -4.38
C PHE A 8 3.89 -11.68 -3.79
N ILE A 9 4.98 -11.88 -4.53
CA ILE A 9 6.34 -11.53 -4.07
C ILE A 9 6.47 -10.03 -3.84
N VAL A 10 5.99 -9.21 -4.79
CA VAL A 10 6.03 -7.74 -4.65
C VAL A 10 5.20 -7.30 -3.44
N GLN A 11 3.98 -7.80 -3.30
CA GLN A 11 3.10 -7.40 -2.19
C GLN A 11 3.66 -7.79 -0.82
N PHE A 12 4.21 -9.01 -0.70
CA PHE A 12 4.85 -9.48 0.52
C PHE A 12 6.07 -8.62 0.88
N SER A 13 6.90 -8.27 -0.11
CA SER A 13 8.06 -7.41 0.12
C SER A 13 7.69 -6.02 0.64
N VAL A 14 6.63 -5.41 0.08
CA VAL A 14 6.12 -4.10 0.52
C VAL A 14 5.56 -4.20 1.94
N SER A 15 4.83 -5.26 2.29
CA SER A 15 4.36 -5.49 3.65
C SER A 15 5.51 -5.59 4.66
N CYS A 16 6.55 -6.36 4.33
CA CYS A 16 7.73 -6.52 5.19
C CYS A 16 8.51 -5.20 5.34
N ALA A 17 8.65 -4.42 4.27
CA ALA A 17 9.26 -3.10 4.32
C ALA A 17 8.47 -2.16 5.25
N CYS A 18 7.14 -2.16 5.15
CA CYS A 18 6.26 -1.37 6.02
C CYS A 18 6.33 -1.79 7.50
N LEU A 19 6.60 -3.06 7.80
CA LEU A 19 6.80 -3.57 9.16
C LEU A 19 8.18 -3.20 9.73
N ALA A 20 9.21 -3.13 8.89
CA ALA A 20 10.59 -2.87 9.32
C ALA A 20 10.88 -1.39 9.58
N LEU A 21 10.05 -0.47 9.08
CA LEU A 21 10.23 0.97 9.25
C LEU A 21 9.90 1.43 10.67
N ASN A 22 10.92 1.84 11.43
CA ASN A 22 10.76 2.48 12.74
C ASN A 22 10.34 3.95 12.62
N GLN A 23 9.79 4.51 13.70
CA GLN A 23 9.25 5.87 13.74
C GLN A 23 10.30 6.95 13.38
N ASP A 24 11.55 6.76 13.79
CA ASP A 24 12.66 7.68 13.46
C ASP A 24 13.00 7.64 11.96
N GLN A 25 12.98 6.46 11.36
CA GLN A 25 13.24 6.29 9.92
C GLN A 25 12.12 6.90 9.10
N GLN A 26 10.87 6.73 9.54
CA GLN A 26 9.71 7.36 8.91
C GLN A 26 9.85 8.89 8.91
N GLY A 27 10.22 9.49 10.05
CA GLY A 27 10.44 10.93 10.16
C GLY A 27 11.48 11.46 9.18
N GLN A 28 12.60 10.75 9.02
CA GLN A 28 13.66 11.16 8.10
C GLN A 28 13.27 11.04 6.63
N LEU A 29 12.58 9.96 6.25
CA LEU A 29 12.04 9.77 4.89
C LEU A 29 11.01 10.85 4.52
N LEU A 30 10.13 11.17 5.48
CA LEU A 30 9.14 12.22 5.33
C LEU A 30 9.76 13.62 5.26
N GLU A 31 10.83 13.87 6.01
CA GLU A 31 11.56 15.15 5.96
C GLU A 31 12.23 15.36 4.60
N VAL A 32 12.88 14.33 4.05
CA VAL A 32 13.48 14.36 2.72
C VAL A 32 12.40 14.54 1.64
N GLY A 33 11.29 13.80 1.74
CA GLY A 33 10.16 13.92 0.82
C GLY A 33 9.50 15.30 0.88
N TRP A 34 9.37 15.87 2.08
CA TRP A 34 8.83 17.20 2.31
C TRP A 34 9.73 18.29 1.73
N ASN A 35 11.05 18.14 1.83
CA ASN A 35 11.99 19.11 1.28
C ASN A 35 12.02 19.09 -0.26
N ASN A 36 11.86 17.92 -0.87
CA ASN A 36 11.84 17.78 -2.33
C ASN A 36 10.51 18.25 -2.96
N THR A 37 9.41 18.08 -2.25
CA THR A 37 8.07 18.29 -2.83
C THR A 37 7.50 19.66 -2.48
N ALA A 38 7.85 20.71 -3.22
CA ALA A 38 7.30 22.06 -3.00
C ALA A 38 5.87 22.24 -3.53
N SER A 39 5.55 21.64 -4.68
CA SER A 39 4.28 21.81 -5.39
C SER A 39 3.10 21.08 -4.75
N ALA A 40 3.31 19.86 -4.23
CA ALA A 40 2.25 19.08 -3.60
C ALA A 40 1.99 19.45 -2.13
N ARG A 41 2.75 20.39 -1.54
CA ARG A 41 2.57 20.82 -0.14
C ARG A 41 1.16 21.34 0.12
N ASN A 42 0.64 22.17 -0.78
CA ASN A 42 -0.69 22.76 -0.61
C ASN A 42 -1.79 21.70 -0.57
N ASP A 43 -1.71 20.66 -1.41
CA ASP A 43 -2.69 19.58 -1.45
C ASP A 43 -2.59 18.69 -0.20
N ILE A 44 -1.37 18.37 0.23
CA ILE A 44 -1.12 17.61 1.46
C ILE A 44 -1.67 18.39 2.68
N GLN A 45 -1.39 19.68 2.78
CA GLN A 45 -1.88 20.53 3.87
C GLN A 45 -3.41 20.60 3.89
N ARG A 46 -4.06 20.76 2.73
CA ARG A 46 -5.53 20.75 2.62
C ARG A 46 -6.14 19.41 3.00
N ASN A 47 -5.55 18.29 2.59
CA ASN A 47 -6.10 16.97 2.88
C ASN A 47 -5.93 16.55 4.35
N LEU A 48 -4.80 16.93 4.96
CA LEU A 48 -4.48 16.60 6.35
C LEU A 48 -4.89 17.69 7.35
N ASN A 49 -5.45 18.81 6.87
CA ASN A 49 -5.79 19.98 7.67
C ASN A 49 -4.62 20.43 8.58
N CYS A 50 -3.39 20.44 8.08
CA CYS A 50 -2.19 20.74 8.89
C CYS A 50 -1.28 21.75 8.21
N CYS A 51 -0.41 22.41 8.97
CA CYS A 51 0.51 23.44 8.45
C CYS A 51 1.95 23.25 8.93
N GLY A 52 2.83 22.86 7.99
CA GLY A 52 4.27 22.69 8.22
C GLY A 52 4.62 21.27 8.66
N PHE A 53 5.90 20.91 8.55
CA PHE A 53 6.38 19.56 8.88
C PHE A 53 6.86 19.46 10.34
N ARG A 54 7.69 20.41 10.81
CA ARG A 54 8.17 20.49 12.21
C ARG A 54 7.71 21.73 12.97
N SER A 55 7.39 22.81 12.25
CA SER A 55 6.95 24.06 12.86
C SER A 55 5.90 24.75 11.99
N PHE A 56 4.89 25.27 12.65
CA PHE A 56 3.92 26.17 12.06
C PHE A 56 4.56 27.56 11.91
N ASN A 57 4.59 28.11 10.70
CA ASN A 57 4.94 29.52 10.50
C ASN A 57 3.65 30.35 10.51
N PRO A 58 3.39 31.15 11.56
CA PRO A 58 2.17 31.96 11.66
C PRO A 58 2.08 33.07 10.60
N ASN A 59 3.20 33.45 9.97
CA ASN A 59 3.23 34.41 8.86
C ASN A 59 3.13 33.74 7.47
N GLY A 60 3.07 32.40 7.41
CA GLY A 60 2.87 31.67 6.16
C GLY A 60 1.41 31.66 5.75
N THR A 61 1.12 31.88 4.47
CA THR A 61 -0.19 31.59 3.88
C THR A 61 -0.41 30.09 3.88
N CYS A 62 -1.15 29.57 4.85
CA CYS A 62 -1.52 28.16 4.88
C CYS A 62 -2.98 27.99 4.39
N PRO A 63 -3.25 27.09 3.43
CA PRO A 63 -4.60 26.84 2.95
C PRO A 63 -5.46 26.00 3.90
N ALA A 64 -4.87 25.45 4.96
CA ALA A 64 -5.52 24.63 5.97
C ALA A 64 -5.47 25.31 7.34
N GLY A 65 -6.45 25.02 8.21
CA GLY A 65 -6.56 25.62 9.54
C GLY A 65 -5.38 25.31 10.48
N PRO A 66 -5.32 25.95 11.67
CA PRO A 66 -4.22 25.80 12.61
C PRO A 66 -4.30 24.46 13.33
N SER A 67 -3.74 23.42 12.73
CA SER A 67 -3.46 22.14 13.41
C SER A 67 -2.00 21.74 13.19
N GLU A 68 -1.37 21.27 14.26
CA GLU A 68 -0.12 20.53 14.18
C GLU A 68 -0.28 19.32 13.25
N PHE A 69 0.78 19.00 12.53
CA PHE A 69 0.83 17.80 11.71
C PHE A 69 0.43 16.62 12.60
N PRO A 70 -0.61 15.84 12.26
CA PRO A 70 -0.94 14.69 13.07
C PRO A 70 0.23 13.72 12.99
N ASP A 71 1.00 13.61 14.08
CA ASP A 71 1.98 12.52 14.31
C ASP A 71 1.35 11.12 14.20
N LYS A 72 0.02 11.09 14.10
CA LYS A 72 -0.78 9.90 13.92
C LYS A 72 -0.82 9.53 12.44
N TRP A 73 0.30 9.00 11.94
CA TRP A 73 0.29 8.03 10.84
C TRP A 73 -0.39 6.72 11.30
N LYS A 74 -1.68 6.82 11.70
CA LYS A 74 -2.60 5.68 11.87
C LYS A 74 -2.84 4.93 10.54
N THR A 75 -2.24 5.41 9.46
CA THR A 75 -2.24 4.79 8.14
C THR A 75 -1.44 3.49 8.09
N HIS A 76 -0.42 3.33 8.95
CA HIS A 76 0.37 2.07 8.98
C HIS A 76 -0.49 0.87 9.38
N THR A 77 -1.37 1.02 10.37
CA THR A 77 -2.26 -0.07 10.79
C THR A 77 -3.30 -0.41 9.73
N GLN A 78 -3.88 0.57 9.02
CA GLN A 78 -4.89 0.27 7.99
C GLN A 78 -4.28 -0.36 6.73
N LEU A 79 -3.13 0.12 6.25
CA LEU A 79 -2.47 -0.48 5.09
C LEU A 79 -1.92 -1.87 5.41
N LEU A 80 -1.31 -2.05 6.59
CA LEU A 80 -0.85 -3.38 7.03
C LEU A 80 -2.02 -4.35 7.17
N LEU A 81 -3.17 -3.92 7.69
CA LEU A 81 -4.35 -4.77 7.80
C LEU A 81 -4.91 -5.14 6.42
N PHE A 82 -4.93 -4.21 5.47
CA PHE A 82 -5.37 -4.47 4.09
C PHE A 82 -4.44 -5.47 3.39
N LEU A 83 -3.13 -5.32 3.56
CA LEU A 83 -2.12 -6.23 3.03
C LEU A 83 -2.20 -7.63 3.68
N LEU A 84 -2.40 -7.67 4.99
CA LEU A 84 -2.56 -8.91 5.75
C LEU A 84 -3.83 -9.67 5.36
N PHE A 85 -4.94 -8.95 5.10
CA PHE A 85 -6.19 -9.54 4.62
C PHE A 85 -6.08 -10.04 3.17
N PHE A 86 -5.20 -9.46 2.36
CA PHE A 86 -5.07 -9.82 0.94
C PHE A 86 -4.17 -11.05 0.68
N LEU A 87 -3.19 -11.31 1.56
CA LEU A 87 -2.33 -12.51 1.48
C LEU A 87 -3.10 -13.85 1.36
N PRO A 88 -4.14 -14.14 2.17
CA PRO A 88 -4.86 -15.43 2.08
C PRO A 88 -5.61 -15.60 0.76
N PHE A 89 -6.16 -14.53 0.17
CA PHE A 89 -6.81 -14.59 -1.15
C PHE A 89 -5.80 -14.90 -2.26
N GLN A 90 -4.57 -14.38 -2.14
CA GLN A 90 -3.51 -14.65 -3.11
C GLN A 90 -3.02 -16.12 -3.02
N ILE A 91 -2.87 -16.66 -1.81
CA ILE A 91 -2.51 -18.07 -1.58
C ILE A 91 -3.61 -19.00 -2.11
N LEU A 92 -4.89 -18.67 -1.84
CA LEU A 92 -6.03 -19.38 -2.43
C LEU A 92 -6.02 -19.32 -3.96
N GLY A 93 -5.70 -18.18 -4.56
CA GLY A 93 -5.58 -18.04 -6.01
C GLY A 93 -4.48 -18.91 -6.62
N VAL A 94 -3.31 -18.98 -5.98
CA VAL A 94 -2.22 -19.87 -6.40
C VAL A 94 -2.62 -21.34 -6.23
N TRP A 95 -3.21 -21.71 -5.09
CA TRP A 95 -3.66 -23.08 -4.84
C TRP A 95 -4.79 -23.52 -5.79
N LEU A 96 -5.79 -22.66 -6.02
CA LEU A 96 -6.87 -22.91 -6.98
C LEU A 96 -6.30 -23.09 -8.37
N THR A 97 -5.41 -22.21 -8.83
CA THR A 97 -4.81 -22.36 -10.16
C THR A 97 -3.90 -23.58 -10.25
N TYR A 98 -3.21 -23.99 -9.18
CA TYR A 98 -2.44 -25.24 -9.17
C TYR A 98 -3.35 -26.47 -9.25
N ARG A 99 -4.46 -26.47 -8.49
CA ARG A 99 -5.42 -27.58 -8.45
C ARG A 99 -6.30 -27.68 -9.69
N TYR A 100 -6.68 -26.55 -10.29
CA TYR A 100 -7.72 -26.49 -11.33
C TYR A 100 -7.17 -26.35 -12.75
N ARG A 101 -5.89 -26.02 -12.94
CA ARG A 101 -5.33 -25.82 -14.30
C ARG A 101 -5.23 -27.10 -15.13
N ASN A 102 -5.31 -28.27 -14.50
CA ASN A 102 -5.32 -29.58 -15.18
C ASN A 102 -6.62 -30.35 -15.02
N GLN A 103 -7.73 -29.68 -14.68
CA GLN A 103 -9.02 -30.36 -14.75
C GLN A 103 -9.40 -30.54 -16.22
N LYS A 104 -9.45 -31.79 -16.66
CA LYS A 104 -9.93 -32.19 -17.98
C LYS A 104 -11.38 -31.77 -18.14
N ASP A 105 -11.75 -31.30 -19.33
CA ASP A 105 -13.13 -31.03 -19.70
C ASP A 105 -14.00 -32.26 -19.38
N PRO A 106 -14.97 -32.16 -18.44
CA PRO A 106 -15.89 -33.26 -18.16
C PRO A 106 -16.87 -33.49 -19.32
N ARG A 107 -16.89 -32.60 -20.33
CA ARG A 107 -17.65 -32.72 -21.58
C ARG A 107 -16.84 -33.24 -22.77
N ALA A 108 -15.55 -33.55 -22.60
CA ALA A 108 -14.79 -34.23 -23.64
C ALA A 108 -15.31 -35.67 -23.78
N ASN A 109 -16.38 -35.83 -24.56
CA ASN A 109 -16.90 -37.13 -24.97
C ASN A 109 -15.83 -37.80 -25.85
N PRO A 110 -15.19 -38.89 -25.40
CA PRO A 110 -14.17 -39.59 -26.19
C PRO A 110 -14.73 -40.16 -27.51
N SER A 111 -16.05 -40.20 -27.66
CA SER A 111 -16.76 -40.75 -28.81
C SER A 111 -17.06 -39.73 -29.92
N ALA A 112 -16.67 -38.46 -29.79
CA ALA A 112 -16.96 -37.40 -30.78
C ALA A 112 -15.83 -37.19 -31.82
N PHE A 113 -14.78 -38.03 -31.78
CA PHE A 113 -13.64 -38.00 -32.71
C PHE A 113 -13.61 -39.22 -33.65
N LEU A 114 -14.73 -39.93 -33.81
CA LEU A 114 -14.92 -40.98 -34.81
C LEU A 114 -15.76 -40.45 -35.98
#